data_AF-A0A430FQY1-F1
#
_entry.id   AF-A0A430FQY1-F1
#
_cell.length_a   1.000
_cell.length_b   1.000
_cell.length_c   1.000
_cell.angle_alpha   90.00
_cell.angle_beta   90.00
_cell.angle_gamma   90.00
#
_symmetry.space_group_name_H-M   'P 1'
#
loop_
_entity.id
_entity.type
_entity.pdbx_description
1 polymer ?
#
loop_
_entity_poly.entity_id
_entity_poly.type
_entity_poly.pdbx_seq_one_letter_code
_entity_poly.pdbx_strand_id
1 'polypeptide(L)' 'METLNNDKHEAFLRGQRLKGLRIKQGLTQAQVAEHVTGVNRPRVAAYENGSYDLANMSFGTAKELAAALGLSISTLAKII' A
#
# COMPACT_ATOMS: atom_id res chain seq x y z
N MET A 1 23.13 11.49 5.45
CA MET A 1 23.14 10.17 4.77
C MET A 1 22.40 9.10 5.56
N GLU A 2 22.33 9.17 6.90
CA GLU A 2 21.66 8.19 7.76
C GLU A 2 20.12 8.15 7.61
N THR A 3 19.48 9.29 7.33
CA THR A 3 18.01 9.42 7.19
C THR A 3 17.44 8.74 5.94
N LEU A 4 18.10 8.88 4.78
CA LEU A 4 17.67 8.29 3.50
C LEU A 4 17.57 6.76 3.53
N ASN A 5 18.41 6.10 4.32
CA ASN A 5 18.40 4.65 4.45
C ASN A 5 17.25 4.17 5.35
N ASN A 6 16.92 4.97 6.36
CA ASN A 6 15.82 4.70 7.28
C ASN A 6 14.45 4.86 6.58
N ASP A 7 14.27 5.90 5.78
CA ASP A 7 13.00 6.15 5.06
C ASP A 7 12.66 5.02 4.08
N LYS A 8 13.67 4.50 3.36
CA LYS A 8 13.48 3.35 2.47
C LYS A 8 13.18 2.07 3.25
N HIS A 9 13.78 1.89 4.42
CA HIS A 9 13.49 0.75 5.28
C HIS A 9 12.04 0.78 5.76
N GLU A 10 11.57 1.94 6.24
CA GLU A 10 10.18 2.11 6.67
C GLU A 10 9.20 1.92 5.51
N ALA A 11 9.47 2.47 4.33
CA ALA A 11 8.64 2.27 3.15
C ALA A 11 8.51 0.77 2.79
N PHE A 12 9.62 0.02 2.90
CA PHE A 12 9.60 -1.43 2.73
C PHE A 12 8.74 -2.14 3.78
N LEU A 13 8.88 -1.78 5.07
CA LEU A 13 8.08 -2.37 6.14
C LEU A 13 6.59 -2.10 5.98
N ARG A 14 6.21 -0.87 5.61
CA ARG A 14 4.83 -0.51 5.26
C ARG A 14 4.32 -1.33 4.08
N GLY A 15 5.12 -1.47 3.03
CA GLY A 15 4.83 -2.31 1.86
C GLY A 15 4.56 -3.77 2.20
N GLN A 16 5.39 -4.34 3.07
CA GLN A 16 5.22 -5.72 3.51
C GLN A 16 3.95 -5.92 4.35
N ARG A 17 3.56 -4.92 5.17
CA ARG A 17 2.29 -4.93 5.89
C ARG A 17 1.09 -4.86 4.93
N LEU A 18 1.14 -3.98 3.93
CA LEU A 18 0.12 -3.90 2.87
C LEU A 18 -0.04 -5.26 2.17
N LYS A 19 1.07 -5.87 1.75
CA LYS A 19 1.07 -7.19 1.10
C LYS A 19 0.42 -8.26 2.00
N GLY A 20 0.74 -8.25 3.29
CA GLY A 20 0.14 -9.15 4.28
C GLY A 20 -1.37 -8.97 4.39
N LEU A 21 -1.85 -7.72 4.45
CA LEU A 21 -3.29 -7.42 4.44
C LEU A 21 -3.96 -7.93 3.18
N ARG A 22 -3.38 -7.67 2.00
CA ARG A 22 -3.93 -8.15 0.72
C ARG A 22 -4.05 -9.68 0.68
N ILE A 23 -2.98 -10.39 1.05
CA ILE A 23 -2.94 -11.86 1.04
C ILE A 23 -3.97 -12.43 2.02
N LYS A 24 -4.14 -11.82 3.20
CA LYS A 24 -5.15 -12.23 4.19
C LYS A 24 -6.58 -12.16 3.63
N GLN A 25 -6.83 -11.26 2.69
CA GLN A 25 -8.12 -11.11 2.01
C GLN A 25 -8.24 -12.00 0.76
N GLY A 26 -7.21 -12.80 0.42
CA GLY A 26 -7.21 -13.66 -0.77
C GLY A 26 -7.11 -12.90 -2.09
N LEU A 27 -6.71 -11.63 -2.07
CA LEU A 27 -6.68 -10.77 -3.25
C LEU A 27 -5.32 -10.84 -3.96
N THR A 28 -5.32 -10.76 -5.29
CA THR A 28 -4.13 -10.52 -6.10
C THR A 28 -3.84 -9.02 -6.23
N GLN A 29 -2.61 -8.65 -6.63
CA GLN A 29 -2.27 -7.25 -6.90
C GLN A 29 -3.13 -6.63 -8.02
N ALA A 30 -3.56 -7.44 -9.00
CA ALA A 30 -4.40 -6.99 -10.10
C ALA A 30 -5.81 -6.66 -9.61
N GLN A 31 -6.41 -7.53 -8.80
CA GLN A 31 -7.73 -7.30 -8.22
C GLN A 31 -7.77 -6.05 -7.34
N VAL A 32 -6.70 -5.76 -6.59
CA VAL A 32 -6.63 -4.49 -5.84
C VAL A 32 -6.59 -3.29 -6.79
N ALA A 33 -5.78 -3.36 -7.86
CA ALA A 33 -5.64 -2.28 -8.83
C ALA A 33 -6.94 -1.97 -9.58
N GLU A 34 -7.79 -2.96 -9.83
CA GLU A 34 -9.10 -2.79 -10.48
C GLU A 34 -10.04 -1.86 -9.70
N HIS A 35 -9.81 -1.68 -8.40
CA HIS A 35 -10.66 -0.89 -7.51
C HIS A 35 -10.04 0.44 -7.05
N VAL A 36 -8.85 0.79 -7.56
CA VAL A 36 -8.14 2.01 -7.14
C VAL A 36 -7.80 2.87 -8.36
N THR A 37 -8.43 4.03 -8.44
CA THR A 37 -8.33 4.95 -9.56
C THR A 37 -6.88 5.42 -9.73
N GLY A 38 -6.33 5.27 -10.94
CA GLY A 38 -4.96 5.70 -11.25
C GLY A 38 -3.85 4.82 -10.67
N VAL A 39 -4.20 3.70 -10.01
CA VAL A 39 -3.23 2.73 -9.48
C VAL A 39 -3.33 1.44 -10.28
N ASN A 40 -2.33 1.17 -11.10
CA ASN A 40 -2.23 -0.09 -11.84
C ASN A 40 -1.52 -1.19 -11.03
N ARG A 41 -1.55 -2.44 -11.52
CA ARG A 41 -0.89 -3.58 -10.86
C ARG A 41 0.61 -3.32 -10.55
N PRO A 42 1.45 -2.79 -11.46
CA PRO A 42 2.82 -2.41 -11.13
C PRO A 42 2.93 -1.42 -9.97
N ARG A 43 2.01 -0.45 -9.88
CA ARG A 43 1.97 0.51 -8.78
C ARG A 43 1.65 -0.14 -7.44
N VAL A 44 0.73 -1.11 -7.42
CA VAL A 44 0.48 -1.95 -6.23
C VAL A 44 1.74 -2.72 -5.83
N ALA A 45 2.44 -3.34 -6.79
CA ALA A 45 3.71 -4.01 -6.51
C ALA A 45 4.78 -3.05 -5.96
N ALA A 46 4.83 -1.83 -6.47
CA ALA A 46 5.75 -0.79 -6.02
C ALA A 46 5.47 -0.31 -4.59
N TYR A 47 4.19 -0.23 -4.20
CA TYR A 47 3.81 -0.03 -2.80
C TYR A 47 4.29 -1.19 -1.94
N GLU A 48 4.03 -2.43 -2.36
CA GLU A 48 4.35 -3.62 -1.57
C GLU A 48 5.84 -3.86 -1.36
N ASN A 49 6.69 -3.43 -2.30
CA ASN A 49 8.14 -3.59 -2.20
C ASN A 49 8.86 -2.33 -1.69
N GLY A 50 8.12 -1.27 -1.34
CA GLY A 50 8.68 -0.02 -0.82
C GLY A 50 9.40 0.87 -1.84
N SER A 51 9.40 0.52 -3.13
CA SER A 51 9.92 1.40 -4.20
C SER A 51 9.05 2.64 -4.41
N TYR A 52 7.79 2.58 -3.99
CA TYR A 52 6.95 3.75 -3.82
C TYR A 52 6.32 3.72 -2.43
N ASP A 53 6.59 4.73 -1.62
CA ASP A 53 6.11 4.76 -0.25
C ASP A 53 4.60 4.99 -0.18
N LEU A 54 3.92 4.15 0.60
CA LEU A 54 2.51 4.31 0.95
C LEU A 54 2.24 5.65 1.65
N ALA A 55 3.18 6.16 2.45
CA ALA A 55 3.07 7.44 3.17
C ALA A 55 2.90 8.64 2.24
N ASN A 56 3.28 8.50 0.96
CA ASN A 56 3.17 9.54 -0.05
C ASN A 56 1.90 9.42 -0.91
N MET A 57 0.95 8.54 -0.58
CA MET A 57 -0.30 8.44 -1.33
C MET A 57 -1.30 9.53 -0.94
N SER A 58 -2.17 9.91 -1.88
CA SER A 58 -3.28 10.81 -1.57
C SER A 58 -4.28 10.13 -0.63
N PHE A 59 -5.00 10.93 0.17
CA PHE A 59 -6.08 10.41 1.01
C PHE A 59 -7.17 9.69 0.20
N GLY A 60 -7.48 10.17 -1.01
CA GLY A 60 -8.44 9.52 -1.91
C GLY A 60 -7.98 8.12 -2.31
N THR A 61 -6.72 7.99 -2.73
CA THR A 61 -6.10 6.69 -3.02
C THR A 61 -6.09 5.77 -1.80
N ALA A 62 -5.79 6.30 -0.61
CA ALA A 62 -5.83 5.52 0.63
C ALA A 62 -7.23 4.99 0.94
N LYS A 63 -8.27 5.80 0.72
CA LYS A 63 -9.67 5.40 0.93
C LYS A 63 -10.08 4.30 -0.05
N GLU A 64 -9.77 4.44 -1.33
CA GLU A 64 -10.04 3.43 -2.34
C GLU A 64 -9.27 2.13 -2.07
N LEU A 65 -7.99 2.23 -1.68
CA LEU A 65 -7.16 1.08 -1.35
C LEU A 65 -7.71 0.34 -0.11
N ALA A 66 -8.13 1.06 0.93
CA ALA A 66 -8.76 0.46 2.10
C ALA A 66 -10.06 -0.27 1.72
N ALA A 67 -10.90 0.35 0.89
CA ALA A 67 -12.13 -0.25 0.38
C ALA A 67 -11.86 -1.51 -0.47
N ALA A 68 -10.86 -1.46 -1.36
CA ALA A 68 -10.44 -2.59 -2.18
C ALA A 68 -9.95 -3.79 -1.34
N LEU A 69 -9.37 -3.51 -0.17
CA LEU A 69 -8.93 -4.53 0.80
C LEU A 69 -10.05 -4.96 1.77
N GLY A 70 -11.26 -4.41 1.67
CA GLY A 70 -12.35 -4.67 2.63
C GLY A 70 -12.03 -4.19 4.05
N LEU A 71 -11.24 -3.13 4.19
CA LEU A 71 -10.79 -2.56 5.46
C LEU A 71 -11.38 -1.18 5.71
N SER A 72 -11.45 -0.79 6.99
CA SER A 72 -11.63 0.62 7.35
C SER A 72 -10.37 1.42 7.00
N ILE A 73 -10.56 2.69 6.65
CA ILE A 73 -9.43 3.62 6.44
C ILE A 73 -8.52 3.72 7.68
N SER A 74 -9.09 3.60 8.88
CA SER A 74 -8.34 3.59 10.14
C SER A 74 -7.43 2.37 10.29
N THR A 75 -7.77 1.23 9.69
CA THR A 75 -6.91 0.04 9.69
C THR A 75 -5.73 0.25 8.76
N LEU A 76 -5.98 0.79 7.56
CA LEU A 76 -4.92 1.10 6.61
C LEU A 76 -3.97 2.18 7.19
N ALA A 77 -4.52 3.25 7.78
CA ALA A 77 -3.76 4.36 8.37
C ALA A 77 -2.73 3.95 9.45
N LYS A 78 -2.86 2.76 10.05
CA LYS A 78 -1.89 2.25 11.03
C LYS A 78 -0.59 1.74 10.40
N ILE A 79 -0.58 1.54 9.08
CA ILE A 79 0.56 1.03 8.34
C ILE A 79 1.14 2.05 7.36
N ILE A 80 0.63 3.29 7.36
CA ILE A 80 1.09 4.40 6.53
C ILE A 80 1.78 5.41 7.43
#